data_AF-A0A5K1AGH3-F1
#
_entry.id   AF-A0A5K1AGH3-F1
#
_cell.length_a   1.000
_cell.length_b   1.000
_cell.length_c   1.000
_cell.angle_alpha   90.00
_cell.angle_beta   90.00
_cell.angle_gamma   90.00
#
_symmetry.space_group_name_H-M   'P 1'
#
loop_
_entity.id
_entity.type
_entity.pdbx_description
1 polymer ?
#
loop_
_entity_poly.entity_id
_entity_poly.type
_entity_poly.pdbx_seq_one_letter_code
_entity_poly.pdbx_strand_id
1 'polypeptide(L)' 'TQQGIFDAVLRGVIDFESDPWPLISDSAKDLIRRMLCSPPSERLTAHE' A
#
# COMPACT_ATOMS: atom_id res chain seq x y z
N THR A 1 9.14 10.86 -13.85
CA THR A 1 9.98 11.93 -13.27
C THR A 1 10.03 11.76 -11.76
N GLN A 2 11.05 12.27 -11.07
CA GLN A 2 11.13 12.15 -9.59
C GLN A 2 9.92 12.80 -8.89
N GLN A 3 9.42 13.91 -9.42
CA GLN A 3 8.20 14.57 -8.93
C GLN A 3 6.97 13.64 -8.96
N GLY A 4 6.75 12.92 -10.07
CA GLY A 4 5.62 12.00 -10.17
C GLY A 4 5.65 10.86 -9.15
N ILE A 5 6.84 10.43 -8.72
CA ILE A 5 7.00 9.42 -7.65
C ILE A 5 6.62 10.05 -6.30
N PHE A 6 7.10 11.25 -6.01
CA PHE A 6 6.78 11.95 -4.75
C PHE A 6 5.28 12.22 -4.63
N ASP A 7 4.64 12.66 -5.71
CA ASP A 7 3.19 12.90 -5.76
C ASP A 7 2.38 11.60 -5.60
N ALA A 8 2.89 10.47 -6.08
CA ALA A 8 2.25 9.16 -5.88
C ALA A 8 2.37 8.69 -4.43
N VAL A 9 3.53 8.88 -3.80
CA VAL A 9 3.76 8.57 -2.38
C VAL A 9 2.86 9.42 -1.49
N LEU A 10 2.75 10.73 -1.76
CA LEU A 10 1.86 11.63 -1.01
C LEU A 10 0.39 11.25 -1.14
N ARG A 11 -0.04 10.78 -2.33
CA ARG A 11 -1.41 10.31 -2.53
C ARG A 11 -1.72 9.04 -1.76
N GLY A 12 -0.75 8.16 -1.57
CA GLY A 12 -0.91 6.91 -0.82
C GLY A 12 -1.92 5.93 -1.42
N VAL A 13 -2.31 6.13 -2.69
CA VAL A 13 -3.24 5.25 -3.39
C VAL A 13 -2.47 4.09 -3.98
N ILE A 14 -2.89 2.87 -3.62
CA ILE A 14 -2.33 1.63 -4.15
C ILE A 14 -3.40 0.99 -5.04
N ASP A 15 -3.03 0.70 -6.27
CA ASP A 15 -3.88 -0.04 -7.19
C ASP A 15 -3.72 -1.55 -6.96
N PHE A 16 -4.82 -2.20 -6.58
CA PHE A 16 -4.93 -3.65 -6.40
C PHE A 16 -5.87 -4.30 -7.44
N GLU A 17 -6.31 -3.54 -8.44
CA GLU A 17 -7.24 -3.97 -9.49
C GLU A 17 -6.53 -4.28 -10.80
N SER A 18 -5.40 -3.62 -11.09
CA SER A 18 -4.58 -3.93 -12.27
C SER A 18 -3.77 -5.20 -12.10
N ASP A 19 -3.55 -5.94 -13.20
CA ASP A 19 -2.67 -7.11 -13.20
C ASP A 19 -1.28 -6.79 -12.61
N PRO A 20 -0.71 -7.66 -11.76
CA PRO A 20 -1.17 -9.02 -11.42
C PRO A 20 -2.10 -9.10 -10.19
N TRP A 21 -2.49 -7.97 -9.59
CA TRP A 21 -3.13 -7.94 -8.29
C TRP A 21 -4.45 -8.71 -8.18
N PRO A 22 -5.33 -8.78 -9.19
CA PRO A 22 -6.53 -9.63 -9.14
C PRO A 22 -6.25 -11.09 -8.80
N LEU A 23 -5.07 -11.62 -9.15
CA LEU A 23 -4.67 -13.01 -8.90
C LEU A 23 -4.05 -13.24 -7.51
N ILE A 24 -3.70 -12.17 -6.80
CA ILE A 24 -3.07 -12.23 -5.48
C ILE A 24 -4.14 -12.34 -4.39
N SER A 25 -3.84 -13.10 -3.33
CA SER A 25 -4.78 -13.31 -2.22
C SER A 25 -5.18 -12.00 -1.53
N ASP A 26 -6.43 -11.95 -1.08
CA ASP A 26 -6.94 -10.78 -0.34
C ASP A 26 -6.19 -10.56 0.98
N SER A 27 -5.73 -11.63 1.62
CA SER A 27 -4.90 -11.53 2.84
C SER A 27 -3.57 -10.82 2.61
N ALA A 28 -2.92 -11.06 1.46
CA ALA A 28 -1.68 -10.37 1.12
C ALA A 28 -1.93 -8.89 0.81
N LYS A 29 -3.01 -8.57 0.09
CA LYS A 29 -3.43 -7.18 -0.15
C LYS A 29 -3.75 -6.45 1.15
N ASP A 30 -4.44 -7.11 2.09
CA ASP A 30 -4.78 -6.54 3.39
C ASP A 30 -3.54 -6.22 4.23
N LEU A 31 -2.57 -7.14 4.28
CA LEU A 31 -1.29 -6.90 4.94
C LEU A 31 -0.60 -5.64 4.38
N ILE A 32 -0.54 -5.50 3.05
CA ILE A 32 0.09 -4.34 2.40
C ILE A 32 -0.65 -3.05 2.74
N ARG A 33 -2.00 -3.05 2.77
CA ARG A 33 -2.79 -1.88 3.18
C ARG A 33 -2.47 -1.45 4.62
N ARG A 34 -2.33 -2.41 5.53
CA ARG A 34 -1.98 -2.14 6.94
C ARG A 34 -0.54 -1.66 7.12
N MET A 35 0.39 -2.15 6.29
CA MET A 35 1.79 -1.70 6.29
C MET A 35 1.98 -0.32 5.65
N LEU A 36 1.20 0.03 4.62
CA LEU A 36 1.29 1.31 3.90
C LEU A 36 0.23 2.32 4.37
N CYS A 37 -0.27 2.15 5.60
CA CYS A 37 -1.20 3.08 6.22
C CYS A 37 -0.59 4.48 6.38
N SER A 38 -1.36 5.53 6.04
CA SER A 38 -0.90 6.92 6.05
C SER A 38 -0.62 7.42 7.48
N PRO A 39 -1.56 7.31 8.45
CA PRO A 39 -1.27 7.57 9.85
C PRO A 39 -0.21 6.58 10.40
N PRO A 40 0.96 7.05 10.85
CA PRO A 40 1.99 6.17 11.38
C PRO A 40 1.57 5.44 12.66
N SER A 41 0.66 6.02 13.45
CA SER A 41 0.13 5.43 14.68
C SER A 41 -0.81 4.24 14.46
N GLU A 42 -1.39 4.13 13.26
CA GLU A 42 -2.29 3.03 12.87
C GLU A 42 -1.58 2.02 11.96
N ARG A 43 -0.30 2.25 11.66
CA ARG A 43 0.51 1.38 10.81
C ARG A 43 0.95 0.16 11.58
N LEU A 44 0.81 -1.00 10.93
CA LEU A 44 1.28 -2.28 11.44
C LEU A 44 2.76 -2.19 11.86
N THR A 45 3.09 -2.72 13.05
CA THR A 45 4.48 -2.80 13.49
C THR A 45 5.14 -4.09 12.99
N ALA A 46 6.47 -4.11 12.91
CA ALA A 46 7.20 -5.28 12.40
C ALA A 46 7.09 -6.54 13.28
N HIS A 47 6.68 -6.39 14.54
CA HIS A 47 6.60 -7.47 15.53
C HIS A 47 5.16 -7.89 15.86
N GLU A 48 4.20 -7.62 14.98
CA GLU A 48 2.89 -8.27 15.08
C GLU A 48 2.97 -9.78 14.81
#